data_AF-A0A7I9ZW61-F1
#
_entry.id   AF-A0A7I9ZW61-F1
#
_cell.length_a   1.000
_cell.length_b   1.000
_cell.length_c   1.000
_cell.angle_alpha   90.00
_cell.angle_beta   90.00
_cell.angle_gamma   90.00
#
_symmetry.space_group_name_H-M   'P 1'
#
loop_
_entity.id
_entity.type
_entity.pdbx_description
1 polymer ?
#
loop_
_entity_poly.entity_id
_entity_poly.type
_entity_poly.pdbx_seq_one_letter_code
_entity_poly.pdbx_strand_id
1 'polypeptide(L)'
;MDELRQKGLAKMNEVYGWEMPDIQGDPYFDLTVDHLFGTIWTRPGLSMREKRMMTLTCVTAVGNADLAEIQVNAALHNGELTGAELKEMAVFLTHYLGFPLGSKLDGVVSKVLAKRKKAAEKGESEDKKANVNAALNMHSGSKLDDDQDR
;
A
#
# COMPACT_ATOMS: atom_id res chain seq x y z
N MET A 1 -12.92 22.41 -2.63
CA MET A 1 -12.77 21.07 -2.01
C MET A 1 -13.03 21.22 -0.52
N ASP A 2 -13.94 20.43 0.03
CA ASP A 2 -14.24 20.43 1.47
C ASP A 2 -13.02 20.05 2.32
N GLU A 3 -12.95 20.52 3.56
CA GLU A 3 -11.81 20.30 4.48
C GLU A 3 -11.57 18.81 4.73
N LEU A 4 -12.66 18.03 4.87
CA LEU A 4 -12.58 16.58 5.07
C LEU A 4 -11.90 15.88 3.89
N ARG A 5 -12.23 16.28 2.67
CA ARG A 5 -11.65 15.68 1.46
C ARG A 5 -10.17 16.03 1.30
N GLN A 6 -9.79 17.28 1.58
CA GLN A 6 -8.37 17.69 1.58
C GLN A 6 -7.56 16.86 2.57
N LYS A 7 -8.08 16.70 3.79
CA LYS A 7 -7.48 15.85 4.83
C LYS A 7 -7.41 14.39 4.40
N GLY A 8 -8.46 13.89 3.73
CA GLY A 8 -8.53 12.55 3.18
C GLY A 8 -7.45 12.28 2.15
N LEU A 9 -7.31 13.15 1.14
CA LEU A 9 -6.28 13.04 0.10
C LEU A 9 -4.88 13.13 0.71
N ALA A 10 -4.65 14.09 1.63
CA ALA A 10 -3.37 14.22 2.32
C ALA A 10 -3.01 12.93 3.08
N LYS A 11 -3.96 12.35 3.82
CA LYS A 11 -3.73 11.10 4.55
C LYS A 11 -3.56 9.91 3.61
N MET A 12 -4.33 9.82 2.54
CA MET A 12 -4.18 8.76 1.53
C MET A 12 -2.78 8.78 0.92
N ASN A 13 -2.28 9.96 0.57
CA ASN A 13 -0.94 10.16 0.02
C ASN A 13 0.14 9.79 1.04
N GLU A 14 -0.05 10.12 2.32
CA GLU A 14 0.85 9.70 3.39
C GLU A 14 0.85 8.17 3.58
N VAL A 15 -0.33 7.52 3.52
CA VAL A 15 -0.46 6.06 3.69
C VAL A 15 0.18 5.31 2.54
N TYR A 16 0.05 5.78 1.31
CA TYR A 16 0.59 5.07 0.16
C TYR A 16 2.01 5.51 -0.20
N GLY A 17 2.40 6.75 0.11
CA GLY A 17 3.72 7.31 -0.23
C GLY A 17 3.77 7.93 -1.63
N TRP A 18 2.63 8.27 -2.23
CA TRP A 18 2.56 8.96 -3.53
C TRP A 18 1.31 9.84 -3.65
N GLU A 19 1.32 10.77 -4.59
CA GLU A 19 0.17 11.64 -4.85
C GLU A 19 -0.89 10.92 -5.68
N MET A 20 -2.09 10.81 -5.13
CA MET A 20 -3.26 10.28 -5.81
C MET A 20 -4.04 11.41 -6.50
N PRO A 21 -4.49 11.21 -7.76
CA PRO A 21 -5.39 12.15 -8.40
C PRO A 21 -6.72 12.19 -7.65
N ASP A 22 -7.31 13.38 -7.50
CA ASP A 22 -8.65 13.52 -6.92
C ASP A 22 -9.72 13.13 -7.94
N ILE A 23 -10.17 11.87 -7.90
CA ILE A 23 -11.23 11.36 -8.77
C ILE A 23 -12.58 11.70 -8.14
N GLN A 24 -13.21 12.77 -8.60
CA GLN A 24 -14.52 13.19 -8.09
C GLN A 24 -15.67 12.51 -8.83
N GLY A 25 -16.76 12.23 -8.11
CA GLY A 25 -17.97 11.65 -8.69
C GLY A 25 -17.97 10.12 -8.80
N ASP A 26 -16.91 9.46 -8.35
CA ASP A 26 -16.88 8.02 -8.09
C ASP A 26 -17.25 7.77 -6.61
N PRO A 27 -18.43 7.19 -6.33
CA PRO A 27 -18.85 6.94 -4.95
C PRO A 27 -17.88 6.09 -4.13
N TYR A 28 -17.12 5.20 -4.78
CA TYR A 28 -16.15 4.34 -4.10
C TYR A 28 -14.87 5.10 -3.73
N PHE A 29 -14.36 5.91 -4.66
CA PHE A 29 -13.23 6.79 -4.38
C PHE A 29 -13.61 7.84 -3.33
N ASP A 30 -14.81 8.41 -3.41
CA ASP A 30 -15.30 9.40 -2.45
C ASP A 30 -15.40 8.83 -1.04
N LEU A 31 -15.97 7.63 -0.87
CA LEU A 31 -15.99 6.94 0.42
C LEU A 31 -14.56 6.65 0.94
N THR A 32 -13.66 6.26 0.05
CA THR A 32 -12.27 5.94 0.40
C THR A 32 -11.53 7.17 0.90
N VAL A 33 -11.63 8.29 0.18
CA VAL A 33 -10.94 9.53 0.55
C VAL A 33 -11.58 10.15 1.78
N ASP A 34 -12.88 10.42 1.76
CA ASP A 34 -13.54 11.26 2.77
C ASP A 34 -13.73 10.51 4.10
N HIS A 35 -14.09 9.22 4.03
CA HIS A 35 -14.33 8.42 5.23
C HIS A 35 -13.09 7.61 5.66
N LEU A 36 -12.58 6.70 4.81
CA LEU A 36 -11.47 5.83 5.23
C LEU A 36 -10.22 6.65 5.58
N PHE A 37 -9.77 7.54 4.70
CA PHE A 37 -8.57 8.33 4.96
C PHE A 37 -8.85 9.60 5.76
N GLY A 38 -9.92 10.34 5.44
CA GLY A 38 -10.28 11.58 6.13
C GLY A 38 -10.67 11.38 7.60
N THR A 39 -11.34 10.26 7.89
CA THR A 39 -11.89 9.96 9.22
C THR A 39 -11.18 8.81 9.93
N ILE A 40 -10.99 7.64 9.31
CA ILE A 40 -10.53 6.44 10.05
C ILE A 40 -9.01 6.44 10.26
N TRP A 41 -8.21 6.64 9.21
CA TRP A 41 -6.74 6.64 9.33
C TRP A 41 -6.20 7.81 10.13
N THR A 42 -6.95 8.90 10.25
CA THR A 42 -6.55 10.08 11.03
C THR A 42 -6.89 9.99 12.52
N ARG A 43 -7.62 8.95 12.96
CA ARG A 43 -7.94 8.77 14.39
C ARG A 43 -6.67 8.62 15.23
N PRO A 44 -6.63 9.27 16.41
CA PRO A 44 -5.54 9.09 17.36
C PRO A 44 -5.63 7.71 18.04
N GLY A 45 -4.60 7.35 18.80
CA GLY A 45 -4.54 6.13 19.61
C GLY A 45 -3.66 5.02 19.03
N LEU A 46 -3.48 4.99 17.70
CA LEU A 46 -2.50 4.13 17.03
C LEU A 46 -1.64 4.94 16.05
N SER A 47 -0.34 4.70 16.10
CA SER A 47 0.65 5.18 15.14
C SER A 47 0.41 4.61 13.74
N MET A 48 1.02 5.23 12.73
CA MET A 48 1.00 4.72 11.35
C MET A 48 1.58 3.31 11.25
N ARG A 49 2.66 3.04 11.99
CA ARG A 49 3.28 1.71 12.06
C ARG A 49 2.32 0.66 12.62
N GLU A 50 1.63 0.94 13.72
CA GLU A 50 0.65 0.01 14.31
C GLU A 50 -0.52 -0.26 13.36
N LYS A 51 -1.05 0.80 12.73
CA LYS A 51 -2.10 0.66 11.71
C LYS A 51 -1.62 -0.19 10.54
N ARG A 52 -0.39 0.02 10.05
CA ARG A 52 0.19 -0.78 8.98
C ARG A 52 0.32 -2.25 9.36
N MET A 53 0.83 -2.55 10.55
CA MET A 53 0.97 -3.92 11.03
C MET A 53 -0.40 -4.61 11.07
N MET A 54 -1.43 -3.95 11.61
CA MET A 54 -2.79 -4.48 11.63
C MET A 54 -3.33 -4.71 10.21
N THR A 55 -3.16 -3.75 9.31
CA THR A 55 -3.58 -3.89 7.91
C THR A 55 -2.92 -5.09 7.26
N LEU A 56 -1.58 -5.21 7.36
CA LEU A 56 -0.81 -6.33 6.81
C LEU A 56 -1.25 -7.68 7.38
N THR A 57 -1.53 -7.76 8.68
CA THR A 57 -2.07 -8.97 9.31
C THR A 57 -3.43 -9.32 8.71
N CYS A 58 -4.36 -8.35 8.59
CA CYS A 58 -5.68 -8.59 8.01
C CYS A 58 -5.60 -9.02 6.54
N VAL A 59 -4.82 -8.34 5.71
CA VAL A 59 -4.72 -8.71 4.28
C VAL A 59 -4.06 -10.07 4.07
N THR A 60 -3.12 -10.44 4.96
CA THR A 60 -2.53 -11.78 4.98
C THR A 60 -3.55 -12.83 5.39
N ALA A 61 -4.35 -12.57 6.43
CA ALA A 61 -5.38 -13.48 6.91
C ALA A 61 -6.46 -13.78 5.86
N VAL A 62 -6.79 -12.81 5.01
CA VAL A 62 -7.72 -13.03 3.88
C VAL A 62 -7.05 -13.52 2.60
N GLY A 63 -5.73 -13.73 2.60
CA GLY A 63 -4.98 -14.25 1.45
C GLY A 63 -4.84 -13.29 0.27
N ASN A 64 -5.03 -11.97 0.47
CA ASN A 64 -4.94 -10.98 -0.59
C ASN A 64 -3.48 -10.53 -0.82
N ALA A 65 -2.76 -11.29 -1.63
CA ALA A 65 -1.34 -11.07 -1.90
C ALA A 65 -1.04 -9.79 -2.68
N ASP A 66 -1.95 -9.37 -3.58
CA ASP A 66 -1.76 -8.15 -4.37
C ASP A 66 -1.84 -6.91 -3.48
N LEU A 67 -2.83 -6.86 -2.59
CA LEU A 67 -2.92 -5.79 -1.60
C LEU A 67 -1.76 -5.86 -0.58
N ALA A 68 -1.32 -7.07 -0.19
CA ALA A 68 -0.13 -7.21 0.64
C ALA A 68 1.13 -6.62 -0.02
N GLU A 69 1.34 -6.83 -1.33
CA GLU A 69 2.49 -6.25 -2.06
C GLU A 69 2.45 -4.71 -2.03
N ILE A 70 1.26 -4.11 -2.22
CA ILE A 70 1.08 -2.65 -2.12
C ILE A 70 1.42 -2.15 -0.72
N GLN A 71 0.88 -2.79 0.32
CA GLN A 71 1.09 -2.39 1.71
C GLN A 71 2.55 -2.56 2.17
N VAL A 72 3.23 -3.63 1.71
CA VAL A 72 4.65 -3.85 1.97
C VAL A 72 5.52 -2.77 1.31
N ASN A 73 5.22 -2.39 0.07
CA ASN A 73 5.94 -1.31 -0.60
C ASN A 73 5.79 0.02 0.14
N ALA A 74 4.56 0.38 0.52
CA ALA A 74 4.27 1.60 1.26
C ALA A 74 4.96 1.61 2.63
N ALA A 75 4.90 0.50 3.38
CA ALA A 75 5.53 0.39 4.68
C ALA A 75 7.05 0.62 4.63
N LEU A 76 7.71 0.05 3.62
CA LEU A 76 9.15 0.22 3.39
C LEU A 76 9.47 1.63 2.89
N HIS A 77 8.64 2.21 2.01
CA HIS A 77 8.82 3.57 1.49
C HIS A 77 8.74 4.62 2.60
N ASN A 78 7.72 4.49 3.45
CA ASN A 78 7.47 5.41 4.56
C ASN A 78 8.40 5.16 5.76
N GLY A 79 9.21 4.10 5.74
CA GLY A 79 10.05 3.71 6.88
C GLY A 79 9.27 3.25 8.11
N GLU A 80 8.01 2.84 7.93
CA GLU A 80 7.16 2.33 9.02
C GLU A 80 7.64 0.97 9.51
N LEU A 81 8.13 0.13 8.60
CA LEU A 81 8.65 -1.21 8.85
C LEU A 81 9.90 -1.46 8.00
N THR A 82 10.85 -2.20 8.55
CA THR A 82 12.02 -2.69 7.82
C THR A 82 11.73 -4.03 7.13
N GLY A 83 12.56 -4.41 6.15
CA GLY A 83 12.47 -5.72 5.51
C GLY A 83 12.61 -6.88 6.52
N ALA A 84 13.46 -6.72 7.53
CA ALA A 84 13.64 -7.73 8.58
C ALA A 84 12.38 -7.89 9.45
N GLU A 85 11.74 -6.79 9.83
CA GLU A 85 10.49 -6.84 10.62
C GLU A 85 9.34 -7.46 9.83
N LEU A 86 9.25 -7.17 8.53
CA LEU A 86 8.25 -7.79 7.65
C LEU A 86 8.47 -9.30 7.48
N LYS A 87 9.73 -9.74 7.45
CA LYS A 87 10.07 -11.17 7.48
C LYS A 87 9.66 -11.83 8.80
N GLU A 88 9.93 -11.16 9.91
CA GLU A 88 9.52 -11.65 11.23
C GLU A 88 7.99 -11.77 11.34
N MET A 89 7.25 -10.79 10.79
CA MET A 89 5.79 -10.88 10.71
C MET A 89 5.33 -12.13 9.94
N ALA A 90 5.97 -12.48 8.83
CA ALA A 90 5.61 -13.68 8.06
C ALA A 90 5.87 -14.98 8.84
N VAL A 91 6.97 -15.04 9.59
CA VAL A 91 7.27 -16.16 10.50
C VAL A 91 6.22 -16.27 11.60
N PHE A 92 5.88 -15.16 12.26
CA PHE A 92 4.85 -15.16 13.31
C PHE A 92 3.48 -15.57 12.76
N LEU A 93 3.05 -14.96 11.65
CA LEU A 93 1.75 -15.24 11.04
C LEU A 93 1.63 -16.66 10.48
N THR A 94 2.73 -17.31 10.13
CA THR A 94 2.73 -18.75 9.79
C THR A 94 2.16 -19.62 10.91
N HIS A 95 2.37 -19.24 12.18
CA HIS A 95 1.90 -20.02 13.33
C HIS A 95 0.41 -19.79 13.63
N TYR A 96 -0.11 -18.59 13.36
CA TYR A 96 -1.48 -18.22 13.69
C TYR A 96 -2.46 -18.30 12.50
N LEU A 97 -1.96 -18.12 11.28
CA LEU A 97 -2.73 -18.18 10.03
C LEU A 97 -2.40 -19.42 9.19
N GLY A 98 -1.41 -20.20 9.62
CA GLY A 98 -0.94 -21.39 8.92
C GLY A 98 0.13 -21.08 7.85
N PHE A 99 0.91 -22.11 7.54
CA PHE A 99 1.98 -22.07 6.53
C PHE A 99 1.56 -21.51 5.17
N PRO A 100 0.38 -21.85 4.60
CA PRO A 100 0.00 -21.34 3.29
C PRO A 100 -0.06 -19.81 3.21
N LEU A 101 -0.66 -19.15 4.22
CA LEU A 101 -0.81 -17.69 4.24
C LEU A 101 0.48 -16.99 4.66
N GLY A 102 1.17 -17.51 5.69
CA GLY A 102 2.45 -16.94 6.14
C GLY A 102 3.55 -17.01 5.07
N SER A 103 3.70 -18.14 4.39
CA SER A 103 4.68 -18.28 3.29
C SER A 103 4.33 -17.40 2.08
N LYS A 104 3.04 -17.14 1.83
CA LYS A 104 2.63 -16.19 0.78
C LYS A 104 3.08 -14.77 1.12
N LEU A 105 2.91 -14.32 2.37
CA LEU A 105 3.45 -13.03 2.82
C LEU A 105 4.97 -12.99 2.71
N ASP A 106 5.67 -14.04 3.14
CA ASP A 106 7.14 -14.12 3.03
C ASP A 106 7.62 -13.95 1.58
N GLY A 107 6.95 -14.62 0.64
CA GLY A 107 7.20 -14.51 -0.79
C GLY A 107 6.97 -13.10 -1.33
N VAL A 108 5.90 -12.42 -0.91
CA VAL A 108 5.63 -11.01 -1.25
C VAL A 108 6.76 -10.11 -0.73
N VAL A 109 7.16 -10.26 0.53
CA VAL A 109 8.25 -9.48 1.12
C VAL A 109 9.57 -9.71 0.37
N SER A 110 9.92 -10.97 0.08
CA SER A 110 11.09 -11.32 -0.75
C SER A 110 11.06 -10.63 -2.10
N LYS A 111 9.92 -10.70 -2.79
CA LYS A 111 9.73 -10.12 -4.13
C LYS A 111 9.95 -8.61 -4.10
N VAL A 112 9.37 -7.90 -3.13
CA VAL A 112 9.51 -6.44 -3.01
C VAL A 112 10.95 -6.05 -2.70
N LEU A 113 11.59 -6.71 -1.72
CA LEU A 113 12.99 -6.41 -1.37
C LEU A 113 13.94 -6.65 -2.56
N ALA A 114 13.73 -7.75 -3.31
CA ALA A 114 14.52 -8.04 -4.50
C ALA A 114 14.34 -6.99 -5.60
N LYS A 115 13.10 -6.53 -5.84
CA LYS A 115 12.82 -5.45 -6.80
C LYS A 115 13.50 -4.14 -6.39
N ARG A 116 13.36 -3.73 -5.12
CA ARG A 116 13.97 -2.49 -4.60
C ARG A 116 15.49 -2.54 -4.65
N LYS A 117 16.11 -3.68 -4.32
CA LYS A 117 17.56 -3.88 -4.46
C LYS A 117 18.02 -3.70 -5.92
N LYS A 118 17.32 -4.33 -6.87
CA LYS A 118 17.64 -4.21 -8.31
C LYS A 118 17.50 -2.77 -8.82
N ALA A 119 16.47 -2.04 -8.39
CA ALA A 119 16.29 -0.63 -8.75
C ALA A 119 17.45 0.23 -8.22
N ALA A 120 17.82 0.02 -6.94
CA ALA A 120 18.94 0.72 -6.32
C ALA A 120 20.29 0.44 -7.04
N GLU A 121 20.55 -0.80 -7.44
CA GLU A 121 21.76 -1.18 -8.21
C GLU A 121 21.82 -0.49 -9.59
N LYS A 122 20.67 -0.17 -10.19
CA LYS A 122 20.57 0.54 -11.47
C LYS A 122 20.60 2.06 -11.33
N GLY A 123 20.64 2.59 -10.10
CA GLY A 123 20.48 4.03 -9.85
C GLY A 123 19.09 4.56 -10.17
N GLU A 124 18.10 3.68 -10.35
CA GLU A 124 16.70 4.06 -10.55
C GLU A 124 16.12 4.41 -9.17
N SER A 125 15.53 5.61 -9.04
CA SER A 125 14.70 5.90 -7.86
C SER A 125 13.49 4.98 -7.88
N GLU A 126 12.96 4.62 -6.71
CA GLU A 126 11.75 3.78 -6.58
C GLU A 126 10.68 4.16 -7.60
N ASP A 127 10.25 3.18 -8.40
CA ASP A 127 9.35 3.39 -9.53
C ASP A 127 7.94 3.72 -9.05
N LYS A 128 7.72 5.00 -8.76
CA LYS A 128 6.44 5.57 -8.32
C LYS A 128 5.31 5.24 -9.31
N LYS A 129 5.61 5.02 -10.60
CA LYS A 129 4.60 4.73 -11.63
C LYS A 129 3.99 3.32 -11.51
N ALA A 130 4.78 2.33 -11.08
CA ALA A 130 4.30 0.95 -10.95
C ALA A 130 3.20 0.81 -9.88
N ASN A 131 3.30 1.56 -8.79
CA ASN A 131 2.31 1.54 -7.71
C ASN A 131 1.04 2.36 -8.04
N VAL A 132 1.19 3.48 -8.74
CA VAL A 132 0.06 4.27 -9.26
C VAL A 132 -0.77 3.44 -10.24
N ASN A 133 -0.13 2.74 -11.18
CA ASN A 133 -0.82 1.84 -12.10
C ASN A 133 -1.52 0.69 -11.37
N ALA A 134 -0.93 0.13 -10.31
CA ALA A 134 -1.59 -0.89 -9.50
C ALA A 134 -2.85 -0.35 -8.81
N ALA A 135 -2.81 0.88 -8.30
CA ALA A 135 -3.95 1.49 -7.61
C ALA A 135 -5.05 1.97 -8.57
N LEU A 136 -4.70 2.49 -9.75
CA LEU A 136 -5.65 2.85 -10.80
C LEU A 136 -6.33 1.61 -11.40
N ASN A 137 -5.57 0.53 -11.59
CA ASN A 137 -6.15 -0.76 -11.99
C ASN A 137 -7.15 -1.30 -10.95
N MET A 138 -7.00 -0.98 -9.66
CA MET A 138 -7.97 -1.38 -8.62
C MET A 138 -9.30 -0.60 -8.67
N HIS A 139 -9.33 0.64 -9.19
CA HIS A 139 -10.53 1.49 -9.16
C HIS A 139 -11.21 1.68 -10.53
N SER A 140 -10.45 1.68 -11.63
CA SER A 140 -10.97 2.08 -12.94
C SER A 140 -10.88 1.00 -14.02
N GLY A 141 -10.09 -0.05 -13.82
CA GLY A 141 -9.72 -0.96 -14.91
C GLY A 141 -8.93 -0.29 -16.05
N SER A 142 -8.49 0.96 -15.87
CA SER A 142 -7.67 1.71 -16.83
C SER A 142 -6.21 1.72 -16.40
N LYS A 143 -5.32 1.54 -17.38
CA LYS A 143 -3.88 1.76 -17.28
C LYS A 143 -3.58 3.19 -17.75
N LEU A 144 -2.57 3.84 -17.19
CA LEU A 144 -2.12 5.18 -17.63
C LEU A 144 -1.38 5.21 -18.99
N ASP A 145 -1.36 4.11 -19.75
CA ASP A 145 -0.71 4.09 -21.06
C ASP A 145 -1.76 4.32 -22.16
N ASP A 146 -2.11 5.60 -22.39
CA ASP A 146 -2.62 6.12 -23.67
C ASP A 146 -2.57 7.67 -23.60
N ASP A 147 -1.38 8.25 -23.76
CA ASP A 147 -1.15 9.55 -24.43
C ASP A 147 0.26 10.11 -24.13
N GLN A 148 1.31 9.42 -24.58
CA GLN A 148 2.58 10.06 -24.99
C GLN A 148 3.24 9.21 -26.08
N ASP A 149 2.75 9.33 -27.31
CA ASP A 149 3.49 9.22 -28.58
C ASP A 149 2.54 8.78 -29.72
N ARG A 150 1.73 9.72 -30.24
CA ARG A 150 1.40 9.86 -31.67
C ARG A 150 1.09 11.31 -32.00
#